data_AF-A0A432QCG5-F1
#
_entry.id   AF-A0A432QCG5-F1
#
_cell.length_a   1.000
_cell.length_b   1.000
_cell.length_c   1.000
_cell.angle_alpha   90.00
_cell.angle_beta   90.00
_cell.angle_gamma   90.00
#
_symmetry.space_group_name_H-M   'P 1'
#
loop_
_entity.id
_entity.type
_entity.pdbx_description
1 polymer ?
#
loop_
_entity_poly.entity_id
_entity_poly.type
_entity_poly.pdbx_seq_one_letter_code
_entity_poly.pdbx_strand_id
1 'polypeptide(L)'
;MNKQQTANKRVTTGILLLNLGGPERLEDVEPFLYNLFSDRRIIRLGPFFLQKFIARRIARKRAAQSRANYAKIGGGSPILAITKKQAQALTRALADHGNYMALPCMRYWPPFADESVDRLLAAGADRLIALPLYPHYSMATSGSSLIDLERAIHKRTKPPSLTIIRSW
;
A
#
# COMPACT_ATOMS: atom_id res chain seq x y z
N MET A 1 45.32 14.55 13.41
CA MET A 1 44.75 13.20 13.61
C MET A 1 43.60 13.33 14.60
N ASN A 2 42.33 13.03 14.37
CA ASN A 2 41.64 12.26 13.32
C ASN A 2 40.30 12.93 12.96
N LYS A 3 40.10 13.18 11.66
CA LYS A 3 38.80 13.43 11.01
C LYS A 3 38.29 12.10 10.45
N GLN A 4 37.62 11.27 11.25
CA GLN A 4 36.89 10.06 10.85
C GLN A 4 35.90 9.78 12.00
N GLN A 5 34.57 9.73 11.88
CA GLN A 5 33.63 9.55 10.78
C GLN A 5 32.39 10.40 11.07
N THR A 6 32.13 11.45 10.29
CA THR A 6 30.73 11.82 10.02
C THR A 6 30.19 10.74 9.10
N ALA A 7 29.50 9.74 9.66
CA ALA A 7 28.73 8.81 8.86
C ALA A 7 27.72 9.64 8.06
N ASN A 8 28.07 9.92 6.81
CA ASN A 8 27.29 10.68 5.86
C ASN A 8 25.94 9.97 5.78
N LYS A 9 24.92 10.55 6.42
CA LYS A 9 23.57 9.96 6.53
C LYS A 9 23.01 9.97 5.11
N ARG A 10 23.30 8.92 4.35
CA ARG A 10 22.88 8.80 2.94
C ARG A 10 21.37 8.98 2.94
N VAL A 11 20.91 10.02 2.25
CA VAL A 11 19.51 10.32 2.04
C VAL A 11 18.78 9.04 1.61
N THR A 12 17.84 8.59 2.43
CA THR A 12 17.06 7.37 2.13
C THR A 12 16.01 7.74 1.10
N THR A 13 15.98 7.09 -0.07
CA THR A 13 14.83 7.18 -0.97
C THR A 13 13.88 6.02 -0.67
N GLY A 14 12.67 6.36 -0.23
CA GLY A 14 11.62 5.38 0.05
C GLY A 14 10.90 4.97 -1.23
N ILE A 15 10.64 3.67 -1.41
CA ILE A 15 9.85 3.15 -2.54
C ILE A 15 8.60 2.48 -1.98
N LEU A 16 7.42 2.93 -2.40
CA LEU A 16 6.13 2.40 -1.98
C LEU A 16 5.55 1.55 -3.11
N LEU A 17 5.52 0.24 -2.87
CA LEU A 17 4.93 -0.72 -3.80
C LEU A 17 3.41 -0.73 -3.61
N LEU A 18 2.69 -0.05 -4.52
CA LEU A 18 1.25 0.15 -4.39
C LEU A 18 0.48 -1.04 -4.94
N ASN A 19 -0.38 -1.62 -4.11
CA ASN A 19 -1.26 -2.68 -4.55
C ASN A 19 -2.58 -2.68 -3.74
N LEU A 20 -3.53 -3.52 -4.14
CA LEU A 20 -4.86 -3.60 -3.54
C LEU A 20 -4.78 -4.05 -2.08
N GLY A 21 -3.81 -4.92 -1.80
CA GLY A 21 -3.77 -5.72 -0.57
C GLY A 21 -4.67 -6.95 -0.69
N GLY A 22 -4.78 -7.69 0.39
CA GLY A 22 -5.64 -8.86 0.46
C GLY A 22 -5.63 -9.46 1.86
N PRO A 23 -6.72 -10.12 2.26
CA PRO A 23 -6.85 -10.72 3.59
C PRO A 23 -5.78 -11.80 3.77
N GLU A 24 -5.02 -11.76 4.87
CA GLU A 24 -3.98 -12.76 5.13
C GLU A 24 -4.56 -14.04 5.71
N ARG A 25 -5.73 -13.93 6.35
CA ARG A 25 -6.44 -15.04 6.99
C ARG A 25 -7.94 -15.00 6.65
N LEU A 26 -8.67 -16.07 6.96
CA LEU A 26 -10.11 -16.15 6.64
C LEU A 26 -10.96 -15.15 7.44
N GLU A 27 -10.54 -14.76 8.65
CA GLU A 27 -11.29 -13.78 9.45
C GLU A 27 -11.25 -12.38 8.81
N ASP A 28 -10.13 -12.07 8.18
CA ASP A 28 -9.80 -10.79 7.55
C ASP A 28 -10.67 -10.47 6.33
N VAL A 29 -11.32 -11.49 5.76
CA VAL A 29 -12.10 -11.35 4.52
C VAL A 29 -13.23 -10.33 4.65
N GLU A 30 -13.99 -10.34 5.74
CA GLU A 30 -15.08 -9.37 5.91
C GLU A 30 -14.56 -7.93 6.09
N PRO A 31 -13.60 -7.66 7.00
CA PRO A 31 -12.99 -6.34 7.12
C PRO A 31 -12.36 -5.84 5.81
N PHE A 32 -11.65 -6.70 5.08
CA PHE A 32 -11.10 -6.39 3.76
C PHE A 32 -12.20 -5.95 2.76
N LEU A 33 -13.26 -6.75 2.63
CA LEU A 33 -14.38 -6.42 1.75
C LEU A 33 -15.08 -5.13 2.19
N TYR A 34 -15.22 -4.91 3.50
CA TYR A 34 -15.79 -3.67 4.03
C TYR A 34 -14.97 -2.45 3.61
N ASN A 35 -13.63 -2.51 3.67
CA ASN A 35 -12.75 -1.43 3.22
C ASN A 35 -12.93 -1.16 1.72
N LEU A 36 -12.94 -2.22 0.90
CA LEU A 36 -13.15 -2.13 -0.55
C LEU A 36 -14.50 -1.49 -0.90
N PHE A 37 -15.60 -1.99 -0.32
CA PHE A 37 -16.94 -1.45 -0.59
C PHE A 37 -17.20 -0.09 0.06
N SER A 38 -16.40 0.34 1.04
CA SER A 38 -16.53 1.68 1.62
C SER A 38 -15.92 2.77 0.71
N ASP A 39 -15.12 2.38 -0.29
CA ASP A 39 -14.48 3.32 -1.20
C ASP A 39 -15.41 3.75 -2.35
N ARG A 40 -16.03 4.93 -2.18
CA ARG A 40 -16.91 5.55 -3.20
C ARG A 40 -16.20 5.92 -4.49
N ARG A 41 -14.86 5.96 -4.52
CA ARG A 41 -14.11 6.26 -5.75
C ARG A 41 -14.12 5.08 -6.71
N ILE A 42 -14.22 3.86 -6.18
CA ILE A 42 -14.29 2.64 -6.96
C ILE A 42 -15.73 2.18 -7.11
N ILE A 43 -16.48 2.14 -6.00
CA ILE A 43 -17.83 1.56 -5.97
C ILE A 43 -18.79 2.57 -5.36
N ARG A 44 -19.59 3.23 -6.19
CA ARG A 44 -20.62 4.18 -5.73
C ARG A 44 -21.88 3.40 -5.35
N LEU A 45 -22.14 3.26 -4.05
CA LEU A 45 -23.32 2.55 -3.52
C LEU A 45 -24.29 3.55 -2.89
N GLY A 46 -25.43 3.79 -3.53
CA GLY A 46 -26.48 4.66 -3.01
C GLY A 46 -26.00 6.07 -2.62
N PRO A 47 -26.73 6.77 -1.73
CA PRO A 47 -26.34 8.07 -1.18
C PRO A 47 -25.03 7.99 -0.37
N PHE A 48 -24.23 9.06 -0.38
CA PHE A 48 -22.89 9.04 0.24
C PHE A 48 -22.90 8.71 1.74
N PHE A 49 -23.90 9.22 2.47
CA PHE A 49 -24.05 9.01 3.90
C PHE A 49 -24.44 7.55 4.25
N LEU A 50 -25.05 6.80 3.31
CA LEU A 50 -25.38 5.39 3.52
C LEU A 50 -24.29 4.42 3.07
N GLN A 51 -23.24 4.89 2.38
CA GLN A 51 -22.22 4.02 1.79
C GLN A 51 -21.67 3.01 2.81
N LYS A 52 -21.21 3.47 3.98
CA LYS A 52 -20.57 2.59 4.99
C LYS A 52 -21.55 1.54 5.50
N PHE A 53 -22.83 1.89 5.67
CA PHE A 53 -23.87 0.96 6.07
C PHE A 53 -24.12 -0.11 5.00
N ILE A 54 -24.28 0.32 3.73
CA ILE A 54 -24.47 -0.58 2.60
C ILE A 54 -23.25 -1.48 2.42
N ALA A 55 -22.03 -0.92 2.50
CA ALA A 55 -20.76 -1.63 2.41
C ALA A 55 -20.67 -2.74 3.46
N ARG A 56 -21.06 -2.46 4.72
CA ARG A 56 -21.07 -3.48 5.79
C ARG A 56 -22.04 -4.62 5.48
N ARG A 57 -23.24 -4.32 4.98
CA ARG A 57 -24.25 -5.33 4.61
C ARG A 57 -23.75 -6.21 3.45
N ILE A 58 -23.16 -5.59 2.42
CA ILE A 58 -22.59 -6.32 1.27
C ILE A 58 -21.40 -7.17 1.71
N ALA A 59 -20.47 -6.63 2.50
CA ALA A 59 -19.30 -7.34 3.00
C ALA A 59 -19.70 -8.59 3.78
N ARG A 60 -20.64 -8.48 4.74
CA ARG A 60 -21.18 -9.62 5.48
C ARG A 60 -21.77 -10.70 4.57
N LYS A 61 -22.62 -10.29 3.62
CA LYS A 61 -23.27 -11.22 2.68
C LYS A 61 -22.24 -11.95 1.80
N ARG A 62 -21.21 -11.24 1.31
CA ARG A 62 -20.19 -11.79 0.40
C ARG A 62 -19.05 -12.53 1.11
N ALA A 63 -18.88 -12.31 2.41
CA ALA A 63 -17.77 -12.89 3.18
C ALA A 63 -17.79 -14.42 3.16
N ALA A 64 -18.96 -15.05 3.28
CA ALA A 64 -19.08 -16.51 3.29
C ALA A 64 -18.50 -17.15 2.01
N GLN A 65 -18.96 -16.69 0.84
CA GLN A 65 -18.45 -17.16 -0.46
C GLN A 65 -16.97 -16.83 -0.64
N SER A 66 -16.55 -15.63 -0.25
CA SER A 66 -15.15 -15.20 -0.41
C SER A 66 -14.20 -16.01 0.49
N ARG A 67 -14.59 -16.32 1.73
CA ARG A 67 -13.83 -17.20 2.64
C ARG A 67 -13.68 -18.60 2.06
N ALA A 68 -14.75 -19.16 1.49
CA ALA A 68 -14.67 -20.46 0.82
C ALA A 68 -13.67 -20.45 -0.34
N ASN A 69 -13.60 -19.36 -1.11
CA ASN A 69 -12.60 -19.22 -2.18
C ASN A 69 -11.18 -19.07 -1.63
N TYR A 70 -10.96 -18.27 -0.59
CA TYR A 70 -9.65 -18.15 0.05
C TYR A 70 -9.20 -19.47 0.69
N ALA A 71 -10.11 -20.25 1.27
CA ALA A 71 -9.80 -21.55 1.84
C ALA A 71 -9.22 -22.52 0.79
N LYS A 72 -9.75 -22.50 -0.44
CA LYS A 72 -9.26 -23.33 -1.56
C LYS A 72 -7.83 -22.99 -1.98
N ILE A 73 -7.33 -21.80 -1.68
CA ILE A 73 -5.99 -21.34 -2.06
C ILE A 73 -5.02 -21.25 -0.87
N GLY A 74 -5.35 -21.87 0.27
CA GLY A 74 -4.49 -21.93 1.45
C GLY A 74 -4.88 -21.02 2.61
N GLY A 75 -6.09 -20.43 2.59
CA GLY A 75 -6.68 -19.71 3.72
C GLY A 75 -6.47 -18.19 3.74
N GLY A 76 -5.80 -17.64 2.73
CA GLY A 76 -5.52 -16.20 2.64
C GLY A 76 -4.91 -15.81 1.30
N SER A 77 -4.78 -14.51 1.08
CA SER A 77 -4.12 -13.94 -0.08
C SER A 77 -2.60 -13.95 0.11
N PRO A 78 -1.82 -14.51 -0.85
CA PRO A 78 -0.36 -14.48 -0.77
C PRO A 78 0.23 -13.10 -1.11
N ILE A 79 -0.61 -12.14 -1.52
CA ILE A 79 -0.19 -10.86 -2.11
C ILE A 79 0.79 -10.09 -1.23
N LEU A 80 0.50 -9.95 0.07
CA LEU A 80 1.36 -9.19 0.98
C LEU A 80 2.70 -9.90 1.19
N ALA A 81 2.70 -11.22 1.34
CA ALA A 81 3.92 -11.99 1.50
C ALA A 81 4.82 -11.90 0.25
N ILE A 82 4.22 -11.97 -0.94
CA ILE A 82 4.92 -11.79 -2.21
C ILE A 82 5.46 -10.37 -2.33
N THR A 83 4.65 -9.34 -2.06
CA THR A 83 5.08 -7.94 -2.14
C THR A 83 6.18 -7.60 -1.13
N LYS A 84 6.16 -8.19 0.08
CA LYS A 84 7.27 -8.08 1.05
C LYS A 84 8.57 -8.64 0.48
N LYS A 85 8.53 -9.82 -0.16
CA LYS A 85 9.71 -10.42 -0.82
C LYS A 85 10.20 -9.57 -1.98
N GLN A 86 9.29 -9.04 -2.81
CA GLN A 86 9.62 -8.13 -3.91
C GLN A 86 10.26 -6.84 -3.41
N ALA A 87 9.72 -6.24 -2.35
CA ALA A 87 10.29 -5.04 -1.73
C ALA A 87 11.73 -5.29 -1.24
N GLN A 88 11.95 -6.39 -0.52
CA GLN A 88 13.30 -6.76 -0.08
C GLN A 88 14.25 -7.01 -1.25
N ALA A 89 13.79 -7.71 -2.29
CA ALA A 89 14.59 -7.96 -3.48
C ALA A 89 14.95 -6.66 -4.22
N LEU A 90 13.99 -5.75 -4.37
CA LEU A 90 14.19 -4.45 -4.98
C LEU A 90 15.19 -3.59 -4.19
N THR A 91 15.05 -3.55 -2.86
CA THR A 91 16.01 -2.85 -1.99
C THR A 91 17.43 -3.40 -2.16
N ARG A 92 17.60 -4.73 -2.21
CA ARG A 92 18.91 -5.35 -2.45
C ARG A 92 19.45 -5.03 -3.84
N ALA A 93 18.62 -5.11 -4.88
CA ALA A 93 19.02 -4.83 -6.25
C ALA A 93 19.47 -3.37 -6.46
N LEU A 94 18.97 -2.44 -5.64
CA LEU A 94 19.32 -1.02 -5.69
C LEU A 94 20.46 -0.62 -4.73
N ALA A 95 21.04 -1.56 -3.99
CA ALA A 95 22.05 -1.26 -2.95
C ALA A 95 23.29 -0.54 -3.51
N ASP A 96 23.72 -0.90 -4.72
CA ASP A 96 24.86 -0.27 -5.40
C ASP A 96 24.50 1.07 -6.05
N HIS A 97 23.22 1.38 -6.17
CA HIS A 97 22.70 2.59 -6.81
C HIS A 97 22.36 3.71 -5.81
N GLY A 98 22.36 3.43 -4.50
CA GLY A 98 22.05 4.41 -3.47
C GLY A 98 21.45 3.80 -2.22
N ASN A 99 20.99 4.66 -1.30
CA ASN A 99 20.28 4.22 -0.10
C ASN A 99 18.77 4.18 -0.38
N TYR A 100 18.25 3.00 -0.73
CA TYR A 100 16.84 2.79 -1.02
C TYR A 100 16.19 1.89 0.03
N MET A 101 14.93 2.18 0.36
CA MET A 101 14.12 1.30 1.19
C MET A 101 12.74 1.12 0.55
N ALA A 102 12.43 -0.10 0.11
CA ALA A 102 11.15 -0.42 -0.47
C ALA A 102 10.22 -1.05 0.58
N LEU A 103 8.95 -0.65 0.56
CA LEU A 103 7.91 -1.20 1.43
C LEU A 103 6.62 -1.47 0.64
N PRO A 104 5.87 -2.52 1.02
CA PRO A 104 4.47 -2.66 0.59
C PRO A 104 3.64 -1.47 1.06
N CYS A 105 2.69 -1.02 0.23
CA CYS A 105 1.72 0.01 0.56
C CYS A 105 0.37 -0.38 -0.05
N MET A 106 -0.57 -0.77 0.80
CA MET A 106 -1.76 -1.49 0.39
C MET A 106 -3.02 -0.63 0.55
N ARG A 107 -3.96 -0.78 -0.37
CA ARG A 107 -5.14 0.08 -0.45
C ARG A 107 -6.26 -0.31 0.52
N TYR A 108 -6.57 -1.61 0.66
CA TYR A 108 -7.73 -2.11 1.42
C TYR A 108 -7.38 -3.11 2.54
N TRP A 109 -6.10 -3.42 2.70
CA TRP A 109 -5.56 -4.25 3.77
C TRP A 109 -4.25 -3.64 4.28
N PRO A 110 -3.84 -3.73 5.56
CA PRO A 110 -2.56 -3.23 6.01
C PRO A 110 -1.35 -3.91 5.31
N PRO A 111 -0.17 -3.26 5.26
CA PRO A 111 0.10 -1.91 5.78
C PRO A 111 -0.49 -0.82 4.88
N PHE A 112 -1.25 0.10 5.48
CA PHE A 112 -1.87 1.20 4.73
C PHE A 112 -0.84 2.27 4.34
N ALA A 113 -1.25 3.20 3.48
CA ALA A 113 -0.39 4.31 3.04
C ALA A 113 0.17 5.13 4.21
N ASP A 114 -0.63 5.35 5.27
CA ASP A 114 -0.15 6.07 6.45
C ASP A 114 1.01 5.33 7.15
N GLU A 115 0.81 4.06 7.48
CA GLU A 115 1.82 3.22 8.13
C GLU A 115 3.11 3.12 7.30
N SER A 116 2.96 2.95 5.99
CA SER A 116 4.08 2.75 5.07
C SER A 116 4.90 4.04 4.91
N VAL A 117 4.23 5.18 4.80
CA VAL A 117 4.89 6.49 4.75
C VAL A 117 5.60 6.78 6.07
N ASP A 118 4.93 6.61 7.20
CA ASP A 118 5.52 6.90 8.52
C ASP A 118 6.78 6.05 8.77
N ARG A 119 6.76 4.78 8.34
CA ARG A 119 7.93 3.91 8.44
C ARG A 119 9.11 4.36 7.57
N LEU A 120 8.86 4.86 6.36
CA LEU A 120 9.93 5.39 5.50
C LEU A 120 10.48 6.72 6.04
N LEU A 121 9.62 7.59 6.54
CA LEU A 121 10.03 8.85 7.17
C LEU A 121 10.86 8.60 8.44
N ALA A 122 10.46 7.63 9.27
CA ALA A 122 11.22 7.21 10.44
C ALA A 122 12.60 6.63 10.07
N ALA A 123 12.71 6.00 8.89
CA ALA A 123 13.98 5.56 8.31
C ALA A 123 14.79 6.70 7.65
N GLY A 124 14.36 7.95 7.78
CA GLY A 124 15.04 9.13 7.28
C GLY A 124 14.80 9.44 5.81
N ALA A 125 13.72 8.92 5.21
CA ALA A 125 13.40 9.24 3.83
C ALA A 125 12.83 10.66 3.68
N ASP A 126 13.37 11.42 2.73
CA ASP A 126 12.87 12.75 2.33
C ASP A 126 12.35 12.77 0.87
N ARG A 127 12.57 11.66 0.15
CA ARG A 127 12.08 11.36 -1.20
C ARG A 127 11.33 10.05 -1.19
N LEU A 128 10.15 10.05 -1.80
CA LEU A 128 9.32 8.87 -2.00
C LEU A 128 9.11 8.60 -3.49
N ILE A 129 9.11 7.33 -3.85
CA ILE A 129 8.74 6.83 -5.17
C ILE A 129 7.47 5.99 -5.01
N ALA A 130 6.39 6.38 -5.69
CA ALA A 130 5.21 5.56 -5.82
C ALA A 130 5.37 4.62 -7.02
N LEU A 131 5.37 3.31 -6.75
CA LEU A 131 5.46 2.26 -7.76
C LEU A 131 4.22 1.36 -7.68
N PRO A 132 3.17 1.63 -8.46
CA PRO A 132 2.06 0.71 -8.63
C PRO A 132 2.53 -0.63 -9.19
N LEU A 133 2.10 -1.72 -8.56
CA LEU A 133 2.31 -3.08 -9.04
C LEU A 133 1.23 -3.51 -10.06
N TYR A 134 0.64 -2.52 -10.75
CA TYR A 134 -0.25 -2.71 -11.88
C TYR A 134 0.45 -2.16 -13.12
N PRO A 135 0.98 -3.01 -14.01
CA PRO A 135 1.63 -2.58 -15.25
C PRO A 135 0.73 -1.64 -16.08
N HIS A 136 -0.53 -2.06 -16.22
CA HIS A 136 -1.58 -1.32 -16.92
C HIS A 136 -2.29 -0.36 -15.97
N TYR A 137 -2.27 0.93 -16.31
CA TYR A 137 -2.95 1.95 -15.52
C TYR A 137 -4.47 1.77 -15.59
N SER A 138 -5.12 1.85 -14.43
CA SER A 138 -6.56 2.05 -14.30
C SER A 138 -6.86 3.00 -13.16
N MET A 139 -7.90 3.82 -13.33
CA MET A 139 -8.41 4.67 -12.25
C MET A 139 -8.84 3.84 -11.03
N ALA A 140 -9.33 2.62 -11.26
CA ALA A 140 -9.80 1.74 -10.20
C ALA A 140 -8.68 1.08 -9.38
N THR A 141 -7.43 1.12 -9.86
CA THR A 141 -6.27 0.45 -9.24
C THR A 141 -5.17 1.45 -8.90
N SER A 142 -4.29 1.76 -9.84
CA SER A 142 -3.18 2.71 -9.69
C SER A 142 -3.69 4.08 -9.29
N GLY A 143 -4.74 4.59 -9.96
CA GLY A 143 -5.33 5.90 -9.65
C GLY A 143 -5.81 5.98 -8.20
N SER A 144 -6.62 5.02 -7.74
CA SER A 144 -7.09 4.96 -6.35
C SER A 144 -5.95 4.91 -5.34
N SER A 145 -4.92 4.10 -5.61
CA SER A 145 -3.78 3.92 -4.70
C SER A 145 -2.89 5.15 -4.62
N LEU A 146 -2.63 5.82 -5.76
CA LEU A 146 -1.85 7.05 -5.82
C LEU A 146 -2.55 8.18 -5.05
N ILE A 147 -3.84 8.33 -5.28
CA ILE A 147 -4.66 9.34 -4.61
C ILE A 147 -4.73 9.12 -3.09
N ASP A 148 -4.76 7.86 -2.64
CA ASP A 148 -4.72 7.53 -1.22
C ASP A 148 -3.35 7.84 -0.60
N LEU A 149 -2.28 7.50 -1.31
CA LEU A 149 -0.91 7.81 -0.91
C LEU A 149 -0.66 9.32 -0.83
N GLU A 150 -1.08 10.08 -1.85
CA GLU A 150 -0.97 11.54 -1.85
C GLU A 150 -1.68 12.12 -0.63
N ARG A 151 -2.92 11.69 -0.33
CA ARG A 151 -3.61 12.14 0.89
C ARG A 151 -2.85 11.82 2.15
N ALA A 152 -2.29 10.61 2.24
CA ALA A 152 -1.46 10.26 3.36
C ALA A 152 -0.33 11.31 3.44
N ILE A 153 0.51 11.45 2.42
CA ILE A 153 1.68 12.34 2.41
C ILE A 153 1.33 13.76 2.85
N HIS A 154 0.21 14.33 2.38
CA HIS A 154 -0.22 15.68 2.74
C HIS A 154 -0.63 15.87 4.20
N LYS A 155 -0.82 14.80 4.98
CA LYS A 155 -1.03 14.90 6.44
C LYS A 155 0.25 15.30 7.20
N ARG A 156 1.42 15.27 6.54
CA ARG A 156 2.72 15.46 7.19
C ARG A 156 3.07 16.94 7.17
N THR A 157 3.62 17.44 8.27
CA THR A 157 4.02 18.85 8.41
C THR A 157 5.05 19.28 7.36
N LYS A 158 5.99 18.38 7.04
CA LYS A 158 6.95 18.52 5.95
C LYS A 158 6.78 17.34 5.00
N PRO A 159 5.91 17.44 3.99
CA PRO A 159 5.68 16.33 3.06
C PRO A 159 6.97 16.05 2.27
N PRO A 160 7.41 14.79 2.17
CA PRO A 160 8.53 14.41 1.31
C PRO A 160 8.19 14.65 -0.16
N SER A 161 9.22 14.83 -0.99
CA SER A 161 9.00 14.89 -2.44
C SER A 161 8.51 13.53 -2.97
N LEU A 162 7.58 13.54 -3.93
CA LEU A 162 6.98 12.34 -4.50
C LEU A 162 7.27 12.23 -5.99
N THR A 163 7.83 11.11 -6.42
CA THR A 163 7.94 10.71 -7.83
C THR A 163 6.99 9.56 -8.11
N ILE A 164 6.27 9.59 -9.23
CA ILE A 164 5.27 8.57 -9.57
C ILE A 164 5.70 7.82 -10.83
N ILE A 165 5.84 6.50 -10.73
CA ILE A 165 5.95 5.62 -11.88
C ILE A 165 4.52 5.23 -12.28
N ARG A 166 3.95 5.92 -13.27
CA ARG A 166 2.50 5.80 -13.56
C ARG A 166 2.08 4.45 -14.16
N SER A 167 2.94 3.88 -15.00
CA SER A 167 2.71 2.63 -15.75
C SER A 167 4.05 2.10 -16.25
N TRP A 168 4.14 0.79 -16.49
CA TRP A 168 5.32 0.09 -16.99
C TRP A 168 4.94 -1.22 -17.67
#